data_AF-A0A4V2SL06-F1
#
_entry.id   AF-A0A4V2SL06-F1
#
_cell.length_a   1.000
_cell.length_b   1.000
_cell.length_c   1.000
_cell.angle_alpha   90.00
_cell.angle_beta   90.00
_cell.angle_gamma   90.00
#
_symmetry.space_group_name_H-M   'P 1'
#
loop_
_entity.id
_entity.type
_entity.pdbx_description
1 polymer ?
#
loop_
_entity_poly.entity_id
_entity_poly.type
_entity_poly.pdbx_seq_one_letter_code
_entity_poly.pdbx_strand_id
1 'polypeptide(L)'
;MLHYPKTFELKKNIIILFTFLLLTSCNDGANYVSQNDGKTHLIDFDLFSIILPKDFKYKKIDGIDSFVGEIKNGKSKFIFDYGWYSPSPPMDEKSYIEENRKGMNFETTQKFFNKIDLKPYEDENGGVNPQEIVKKIRNLTLHKMTDSIATQNDFKSNCEYYYTFEFNKAEFKIPFCIPNEERKQFENYELTIDTIGNYIRTIALWNDKQNPNMSSVNFEPINKETDSNELFIGIKSNMEFDKSELKKIFKTVELK
;
A
#
# COMPACT_ATOMS: atom_id res chain seq x y z
N MET A 1 -44.84 37.57 -60.12
CA MET A 1 -43.77 37.47 -59.10
C MET A 1 -44.31 36.65 -57.94
N LEU A 2 -44.16 35.32 -57.94
CA LEU A 2 -43.02 34.54 -57.43
C LEU A 2 -42.77 34.71 -55.92
N HIS A 3 -43.24 33.78 -55.09
CA HIS A 3 -42.38 32.85 -54.34
C HIS A 3 -43.21 31.88 -53.47
N TYR A 4 -43.16 30.59 -53.80
CA TYR A 4 -43.51 29.51 -52.88
C TYR A 4 -42.22 29.01 -52.21
N PRO A 5 -42.20 28.73 -50.89
CA PRO A 5 -41.04 28.14 -50.25
C PRO A 5 -40.94 26.64 -50.59
N LYS A 6 -39.74 26.20 -50.99
CA LYS A 6 -39.37 24.80 -51.18
C LYS A 6 -39.37 24.08 -49.83
N THR A 7 -40.13 22.99 -49.74
CA THR A 7 -40.00 21.98 -48.68
C THR A 7 -38.69 21.21 -48.89
N PHE A 8 -37.84 21.23 -47.87
CA PHE A 8 -36.64 20.39 -47.81
C PHE A 8 -37.05 18.98 -47.35
N GLU A 9 -37.05 18.01 -48.25
CA GLU A 9 -37.09 16.61 -47.86
C GLU A 9 -35.74 16.20 -47.27
N LEU A 10 -35.68 16.08 -45.95
CA LEU A 10 -34.56 15.45 -45.27
C LEU A 10 -34.64 13.94 -45.55
N LYS A 11 -33.70 13.44 -46.38
CA LYS A 11 -33.57 12.03 -46.74
C LYS A 11 -33.53 11.14 -45.49
N LYS A 12 -34.40 10.15 -45.46
CA LYS A 12 -34.60 9.09 -44.45
C LYS A 12 -33.35 8.20 -44.16
N ASN A 13 -32.19 8.53 -44.73
CA ASN A 13 -30.98 7.71 -44.69
C ASN A 13 -29.92 8.19 -43.67
N ILE A 14 -30.19 9.24 -42.88
CA ILE A 14 -29.25 9.72 -41.84
C ILE A 14 -29.43 8.97 -40.50
N ILE A 15 -30.54 8.25 -40.29
CA ILE A 15 -30.82 7.57 -39.02
C ILE A 15 -29.97 6.30 -38.81
N ILE A 16 -29.43 5.71 -39.88
CA ILE A 16 -28.64 4.46 -39.79
C ILE A 16 -27.19 4.71 -39.38
N LEU A 17 -26.66 5.93 -39.56
CA LEU A 17 -25.26 6.24 -39.24
C LEU A 17 -25.03 6.54 -37.75
N PHE A 18 -26.07 6.92 -37.00
CA PHE A 18 -25.97 7.18 -35.55
C PHE A 18 -26.10 5.90 -34.70
N THR A 19 -26.55 4.79 -35.28
CA THR A 19 -26.71 3.52 -34.55
C THR A 19 -25.41 2.71 -34.47
N PHE A 20 -24.45 2.94 -35.39
CA PHE A 20 -23.15 2.25 -35.39
C PHE A 20 -22.10 2.90 -34.47
N LEU A 21 -22.29 4.17 -34.10
CA LEU A 21 -21.39 4.92 -33.21
C LEU A 21 -21.67 4.71 -31.71
N LEU A 22 -22.70 3.96 -31.35
CA LEU A 22 -23.05 3.64 -29.95
C LEU A 22 -22.58 2.24 -29.50
N LEU A 23 -21.93 1.47 -30.37
CA LEU A 23 -21.42 0.13 -30.05
C LEU A 23 -19.91 0.06 -29.86
N THR A 24 -19.20 1.19 -29.89
CA THR A 24 -17.88 1.27 -29.25
C THR A 24 -18.11 1.27 -27.75
N SER A 25 -18.41 0.09 -27.21
CA SER A 25 -18.25 -0.22 -25.80
C SER A 25 -16.90 0.33 -25.39
N CYS A 26 -16.88 1.38 -24.55
CA CYS A 26 -15.68 1.80 -23.86
C CYS A 26 -15.13 0.54 -23.19
N ASN A 27 -14.02 0.01 -23.71
CA ASN A 27 -13.27 -0.98 -22.96
C ASN A 27 -12.59 -0.17 -21.87
N ASP A 28 -13.22 -0.09 -20.69
CA ASP A 28 -12.80 0.80 -19.60
C ASP A 28 -11.39 0.47 -19.07
N GLY A 29 -10.69 -0.50 -19.66
CA GLY A 29 -9.38 -1.01 -19.25
C GLY A 29 -9.46 -2.36 -18.55
N ALA A 30 -10.58 -3.09 -18.68
CA ALA A 30 -10.77 -4.39 -18.06
C ALA A 30 -11.56 -5.35 -18.97
N ASN A 31 -11.02 -6.57 -19.16
CA ASN A 31 -11.71 -7.65 -19.84
C ASN A 31 -12.41 -8.57 -18.82
N TYR A 32 -13.62 -9.03 -19.12
CA TYR A 32 -14.42 -9.87 -18.22
C TYR A 32 -14.59 -11.28 -18.77
N VAL A 33 -14.15 -12.29 -18.01
CA VAL A 33 -14.25 -13.71 -18.39
C VAL A 33 -15.13 -14.47 -17.40
N SER A 34 -16.30 -14.94 -17.84
CA SER A 34 -17.19 -15.72 -16.98
C SER A 34 -16.55 -17.04 -16.52
N GLN A 35 -16.70 -17.36 -15.23
CA GLN A 35 -16.24 -18.63 -14.68
C GLN A 35 -17.30 -19.74 -14.83
N ASN A 36 -16.87 -21.00 -14.75
CA ASN A 36 -17.72 -22.19 -14.90
C ASN A 36 -18.82 -22.30 -13.84
N ASP A 37 -18.68 -21.63 -12.69
CA ASP A 37 -19.66 -21.63 -11.61
C ASP A 37 -20.92 -20.79 -11.92
N GLY A 38 -20.89 -19.99 -12.99
CA GLY A 38 -21.96 -19.08 -13.39
C GLY A 38 -22.17 -17.87 -12.46
N LYS A 39 -21.46 -17.77 -11.33
CA LYS A 39 -21.64 -16.77 -10.26
C LYS A 39 -20.50 -15.76 -10.20
N THR A 40 -19.30 -16.17 -10.59
CA THR A 40 -18.12 -15.32 -10.59
C THR A 40 -17.64 -15.02 -12.02
N HIS A 41 -16.79 -14.02 -12.13
CA HIS A 41 -16.02 -13.72 -13.32
C HIS A 41 -14.58 -13.41 -12.94
N LEU A 42 -13.68 -13.58 -13.89
CA LEU A 42 -12.34 -13.02 -13.83
C LEU A 42 -12.40 -11.62 -14.45
N ILE A 43 -11.86 -10.65 -13.74
CA ILE A 43 -11.63 -9.29 -14.23
C ILE A 43 -10.15 -9.18 -14.54
N ASP A 44 -9.83 -8.98 -15.80
CA ASP A 44 -8.47 -8.96 -16.34
C ASP A 44 -8.08 -7.53 -16.72
N PHE A 45 -7.01 -7.01 -16.12
CA PHE A 45 -6.49 -5.67 -16.37
C PHE A 45 -5.20 -5.67 -17.20
N ASP A 46 -4.89 -6.79 -17.87
CA ASP A 46 -3.64 -7.08 -18.61
C ASP A 46 -2.38 -7.16 -17.72
N LEU A 47 -2.30 -6.40 -16.62
CA LEU A 47 -1.20 -6.37 -15.65
C LEU A 47 -1.42 -7.35 -14.48
N PHE A 48 -2.68 -7.53 -14.11
CA PHE A 48 -3.10 -8.48 -13.09
C PHE A 48 -4.55 -8.88 -13.34
N SER A 49 -5.00 -9.90 -12.63
CA SER A 49 -6.41 -10.30 -12.65
C SER A 49 -6.91 -10.66 -11.26
N ILE A 50 -8.23 -10.65 -11.09
CA ILE A 50 -8.91 -11.05 -9.84
C ILE A 50 -10.24 -11.71 -10.18
N ILE A 51 -10.63 -12.74 -9.41
CA ILE A 51 -11.93 -13.38 -9.52
C ILE A 51 -12.89 -12.80 -8.47
N LEU A 52 -14.03 -12.29 -8.92
CA LEU A 52 -15.06 -11.67 -8.10
C LEU A 52 -16.47 -12.10 -8.52
N PRO A 53 -17.49 -11.91 -7.65
CA PRO A 53 -18.89 -12.05 -8.06
C PRO A 53 -19.24 -11.17 -9.28
N LYS A 54 -20.10 -11.66 -10.17
CA LYS A 54 -20.38 -11.04 -11.49
C LYS A 54 -20.92 -9.61 -11.46
N ASP A 55 -21.49 -9.19 -10.33
CA ASP A 55 -22.05 -7.87 -10.12
C ASP A 55 -20.99 -6.80 -9.84
N PHE A 56 -19.74 -7.19 -9.58
CA PHE A 56 -18.63 -6.26 -9.49
C PHE A 56 -18.25 -5.69 -10.86
N LYS A 57 -18.02 -4.37 -10.89
CA LYS A 57 -17.63 -3.63 -12.09
C LYS A 57 -16.42 -2.76 -11.79
N TYR A 58 -15.54 -2.67 -12.79
CA TYR A 58 -14.38 -1.82 -12.75
C TYR A 58 -14.80 -0.38 -13.02
N LYS A 59 -14.16 0.55 -12.33
CA LYS A 59 -14.16 1.96 -12.64
C LYS A 59 -12.74 2.47 -12.52
N LYS A 60 -12.20 2.99 -13.62
CA LYS A 60 -10.91 3.69 -13.62
C LYS A 60 -10.96 4.93 -12.71
N ILE A 61 -9.86 5.17 -12.00
CA ILE A 61 -9.62 6.39 -11.24
C ILE A 61 -8.38 7.06 -11.82
N ASP A 62 -8.37 8.39 -11.83
CA ASP A 62 -7.20 9.15 -12.24
C ASP A 62 -6.07 8.96 -11.21
N GLY A 63 -5.01 8.27 -11.63
CA GLY A 63 -3.72 8.23 -10.94
C GLY A 63 -2.72 9.12 -11.67
N ILE A 64 -1.76 9.70 -10.94
CA ILE A 64 -0.70 10.53 -11.55
C ILE A 64 0.33 9.61 -12.24
N ASP A 65 0.86 8.63 -11.49
CA ASP A 65 1.96 7.74 -11.93
C ASP A 65 1.68 6.24 -11.70
N SER A 66 0.45 5.89 -11.29
CA SER A 66 0.03 4.51 -11.00
C SER A 66 -1.22 4.13 -11.80
N PHE A 67 -1.37 2.83 -12.09
CA PHE A 67 -2.64 2.28 -12.54
C PHE A 67 -3.55 2.06 -11.33
N VAL A 68 -4.44 3.02 -11.09
CA VAL A 68 -5.35 3.05 -9.93
C VAL A 68 -6.78 2.80 -10.36
N GLY A 69 -7.53 2.08 -9.51
CA GLY A 69 -8.90 1.77 -9.83
C GLY A 69 -9.77 1.33 -8.67
N GLU A 70 -11.07 1.31 -8.95
CA GLU A 70 -12.09 0.75 -8.08
C GLU A 70 -12.75 -0.45 -8.75
N ILE A 71 -12.99 -1.51 -7.98
CA ILE A 71 -13.85 -2.63 -8.38
C ILE A 71 -14.98 -2.71 -7.38
N LYS A 72 -16.21 -2.42 -7.80
CA LYS A 72 -17.34 -2.27 -6.86
C LYS A 72 -18.64 -2.85 -7.37
N ASN A 73 -19.51 -3.18 -6.42
CA ASN A 73 -20.93 -3.40 -6.64
C ASN A 73 -21.72 -2.40 -5.77
N GLY A 74 -23.03 -2.61 -5.59
CA GLY A 74 -23.86 -1.74 -4.76
C GLY A 74 -23.56 -1.75 -3.25
N LYS A 75 -22.70 -2.66 -2.77
CA LYS A 75 -22.49 -2.93 -1.34
C LYS A 75 -21.03 -2.83 -0.88
N SER A 76 -20.12 -3.24 -1.75
CA SER A 76 -18.71 -3.48 -1.46
C SER A 76 -17.84 -2.85 -2.54
N LYS A 77 -16.63 -2.46 -2.14
CA LYS A 77 -15.69 -1.75 -2.99
C LYS A 77 -14.26 -2.17 -2.68
N PHE A 78 -13.62 -2.77 -3.67
CA PHE A 78 -12.17 -2.90 -3.71
C PHE A 78 -11.57 -1.65 -4.34
N ILE A 79 -10.43 -1.22 -3.79
CA ILE A 79 -9.54 -0.25 -4.41
C ILE A 79 -8.25 -0.97 -4.75
N PHE A 80 -7.61 -0.59 -5.84
CA PHE A 80 -6.28 -1.08 -6.17
C PHE A 80 -5.36 0.03 -6.62
N ASP A 81 -4.08 -0.20 -6.41
CA ASP A 81 -2.97 0.61 -6.90
C ASP A 81 -1.92 -0.35 -7.43
N TYR A 82 -1.57 -0.20 -8.71
CA TYR A 82 -0.46 -0.91 -9.34
C TYR A 82 0.56 0.11 -9.84
N GLY A 83 1.75 0.12 -9.26
CA GLY A 83 2.81 1.07 -9.57
C GLY A 83 3.95 1.06 -8.57
N TRP A 84 4.85 2.04 -8.67
CA TRP A 84 6.03 2.15 -7.80
C TRP A 84 5.73 2.62 -6.38
N TYR A 85 4.60 3.29 -6.19
CA TYR A 85 4.18 3.89 -4.92
C TYR A 85 2.92 3.22 -4.36
N SER A 86 2.67 1.96 -4.73
CA SER A 86 1.53 1.24 -4.20
C SER A 86 1.68 1.06 -2.68
N PRO A 87 0.60 1.14 -1.89
CA PRO A 87 0.67 1.00 -0.44
C PRO A 87 1.34 -0.30 -0.01
N SER A 88 2.35 -0.24 0.86
CA SER A 88 2.99 -1.42 1.43
C SER A 88 2.04 -2.20 2.36
N PRO A 89 2.19 -3.52 2.50
CA PRO A 89 1.41 -4.29 3.46
C PRO A 89 1.76 -3.92 4.90
N PRO A 90 0.82 -4.13 5.85
CA PRO A 90 1.17 -4.10 7.27
C PRO A 90 2.20 -5.19 7.59
N MET A 91 3.06 -4.92 8.57
CA MET A 91 4.09 -5.84 9.04
C MET A 91 3.65 -6.56 10.32
N ASP A 92 4.15 -7.78 10.54
CA ASP A 92 4.13 -8.36 11.88
C ASP A 92 5.24 -7.73 12.75
N GLU A 93 5.14 -7.93 14.07
CA GLU A 93 6.10 -7.37 15.02
C GLU A 93 7.54 -7.80 14.69
N LYS A 94 7.73 -9.06 14.32
CA LYS A 94 9.07 -9.60 14.01
C LYS A 94 9.70 -8.89 12.82
N SER A 95 8.96 -8.72 11.73
CA SER A 95 9.41 -8.07 10.50
C SER A 95 9.63 -6.59 10.74
N TYR A 96 8.74 -5.94 11.49
CA TYR A 96 8.91 -4.54 11.89
C TYR A 96 10.20 -4.30 12.66
N ILE A 97 10.52 -5.17 13.63
CA ILE A 97 11.77 -5.09 14.39
C ILE A 97 12.98 -5.34 13.50
N GLU A 98 12.91 -6.30 12.57
CA GLU A 98 14.01 -6.58 11.63
C GLU A 98 14.29 -5.40 10.69
N GLU A 99 13.26 -4.75 10.15
CA GLU A 99 13.44 -3.53 9.35
C GLU A 99 14.10 -2.41 10.16
N ASN A 100 13.68 -2.24 11.42
CA ASN A 100 14.29 -1.26 12.33
C ASN A 100 15.74 -1.61 12.72
N ARG A 101 16.21 -2.85 12.55
CA ARG A 101 17.65 -3.15 12.71
C ARG A 101 18.52 -2.49 11.64
N LYS A 102 17.96 -2.17 10.48
CA LYS A 102 18.70 -1.58 9.34
C LYS A 102 18.98 -0.09 9.52
N GLY A 103 18.22 0.60 10.38
CA GLY A 103 18.37 2.03 10.59
C GLY A 103 17.43 2.58 11.65
N MET A 104 17.80 3.71 12.24
CA MET A 104 16.96 4.40 13.21
C MET A 104 15.78 5.08 12.51
N ASN A 105 14.58 4.94 13.08
CA ASN A 105 13.43 5.72 12.64
C ASN A 105 13.60 7.22 12.97
N PHE A 106 12.69 8.04 12.45
CA PHE A 106 12.73 9.49 12.61
C PHE A 106 12.74 9.94 14.08
N GLU A 107 11.85 9.39 14.91
CA GLU A 107 11.75 9.76 16.33
C GLU A 107 13.04 9.42 17.10
N THR A 108 13.62 8.25 16.86
CA THR A 108 14.88 7.83 17.47
C THR A 108 16.03 8.72 17.00
N THR A 109 16.07 9.06 15.72
CA THR A 109 17.08 9.96 15.15
C THR A 109 17.02 11.35 15.80
N GLN A 110 15.82 11.89 16.05
CA GLN A 110 15.68 13.14 16.80
C GLN A 110 16.19 13.04 18.24
N LYS A 111 15.88 11.94 18.95
CA LYS A 111 16.39 11.70 20.31
C LYS A 111 17.92 11.68 20.33
N PHE A 112 18.55 11.12 19.30
CA PHE A 112 20.00 11.18 19.13
C PHE A 112 20.50 12.60 18.88
N PHE A 113 19.89 13.35 17.97
CA PHE A 113 20.31 14.72 17.67
C PHE A 113 20.20 15.66 18.87
N ASN A 114 19.23 15.45 19.75
CA ASN A 114 19.11 16.19 21.00
C ASN A 114 20.24 15.91 22.01
N LYS A 115 21.10 14.91 21.75
CA LYS A 115 22.24 14.54 22.61
C LYS A 115 23.60 14.98 22.05
N ILE A 116 23.64 15.60 20.87
CA ILE A 116 24.90 16.05 20.24
C ILE A 116 24.85 17.55 19.96
N ASP A 117 26.02 18.16 19.88
CA ASP A 117 26.14 19.51 19.33
C ASP A 117 26.00 19.44 17.81
N LEU A 118 24.98 20.09 17.26
CA LEU A 118 24.70 20.14 15.83
C LEU A 118 25.47 21.25 15.12
N LYS A 119 26.03 22.22 15.85
CA LYS A 119 26.73 23.38 15.28
C LYS A 119 27.87 23.02 14.31
N PRO A 120 28.68 21.97 14.56
CA PRO A 120 29.71 21.54 13.60
C PRO A 120 29.18 20.98 12.28
N TYR A 121 27.86 20.79 12.14
CA TYR A 121 27.19 20.23 10.97
C TYR A 121 26.26 21.24 10.29
N GLU A 122 26.23 22.49 10.77
CA GLU A 122 25.48 23.57 10.14
C GLU A 122 26.19 23.99 8.84
N ASP A 123 25.40 24.24 7.79
CA ASP A 123 25.85 24.92 6.58
C ASP A 123 25.95 26.44 6.80
N GLU A 124 26.34 27.17 5.75
CA GLU A 124 26.50 28.63 5.80
C GLU A 124 25.20 29.40 6.14
N ASN A 125 24.04 28.77 5.98
CA ASN A 125 22.73 29.35 6.30
C ASN A 125 22.17 28.84 7.65
N GLY A 126 22.94 28.06 8.41
CA GLY A 126 22.49 27.43 9.65
C GLY A 126 21.61 26.18 9.44
N GLY A 127 21.52 25.68 8.22
CA GLY A 127 20.83 24.44 7.89
C GLY A 127 21.63 23.21 8.32
N VAL A 128 20.96 22.16 8.80
CA VAL A 128 21.60 20.88 9.12
C VAL A 128 21.04 19.81 8.18
N ASN A 129 21.91 18.98 7.61
CA ASN A 129 21.50 17.80 6.84
C ASN A 129 21.58 16.54 7.72
N PRO A 130 20.44 16.00 8.21
CA PRO A 130 20.40 14.79 9.03
C PRO A 130 21.09 13.58 8.40
N GLN A 131 21.00 13.44 7.08
CA GLN A 131 21.52 12.26 6.38
C GLN A 131 23.05 12.19 6.46
N GLU A 132 23.73 13.34 6.36
CA GLU A 132 25.19 13.40 6.49
C GLU A 132 25.68 13.08 7.91
N ILE A 133 24.85 13.36 8.92
CA ILE A 133 25.14 12.99 10.32
C ILE A 133 24.93 11.49 10.50
N VAL A 134 23.79 10.94 10.08
CA VAL A 134 23.46 9.52 10.22
C VAL A 134 24.47 8.63 9.48
N LYS A 135 25.00 9.06 8.32
CA LYS A 135 26.06 8.34 7.59
C LYS A 135 27.36 8.14 8.41
N LYS A 136 27.59 8.96 9.44
CA LYS A 136 28.78 8.86 10.30
C LYS A 136 28.60 7.87 11.45
N ILE A 137 27.38 7.38 11.67
CA ILE A 137 27.07 6.39 12.69
C ILE A 137 27.72 5.05 12.32
N ARG A 138 28.32 4.39 13.32
CA ARG A 138 28.97 3.08 13.16
C ARG A 138 28.42 2.09 14.18
N ASN A 139 28.51 0.81 13.85
CA ASN A 139 28.17 -0.30 14.77
C ASN A 139 26.73 -0.22 15.33
N LEU A 140 25.78 0.27 14.51
CA LEU A 140 24.38 0.36 14.90
C LEU A 140 23.83 -1.02 15.22
N THR A 141 23.33 -1.19 16.44
CA THR A 141 22.74 -2.44 16.91
C THR A 141 21.49 -2.14 17.71
N LEU A 142 20.40 -2.88 17.43
CA LEU A 142 19.16 -2.82 18.19
C LEU A 142 19.09 -3.95 19.22
N HIS A 143 18.88 -3.57 20.48
CA HIS A 143 18.81 -4.47 21.63
C HIS A 143 17.46 -4.42 22.29
N LYS A 144 17.06 -5.52 22.92
CA LYS A 144 15.89 -5.53 23.82
C LYS A 144 16.22 -4.77 25.10
N MET A 145 15.30 -3.93 25.55
CA MET A 145 15.42 -3.17 26.79
C MET A 145 15.42 -4.10 28.01
N THR A 146 16.22 -3.76 29.01
CA THR A 146 16.18 -4.37 30.35
C THR A 146 16.02 -3.28 31.40
N ASP A 147 15.48 -3.61 32.57
CA ASP A 147 15.25 -2.65 33.66
C ASP A 147 16.55 -1.93 34.06
N SER A 148 17.66 -2.68 34.14
CA SER A 148 18.97 -2.10 34.47
C SER A 148 19.41 -1.05 33.45
N ILE A 149 19.22 -1.30 32.15
CA ILE A 149 19.57 -0.32 31.10
C ILE A 149 18.64 0.87 31.16
N ALA A 150 17.33 0.65 31.33
CA ALA A 150 16.35 1.73 31.42
C ALA A 150 16.66 2.66 32.59
N THR A 151 16.93 2.13 33.79
CA THR A 151 17.29 2.91 34.98
C THR A 151 18.62 3.65 34.81
N GLN A 152 19.67 2.99 34.30
CA GLN A 152 21.00 3.60 34.15
C GLN A 152 21.00 4.79 33.19
N ASN A 153 20.10 4.81 32.21
CA ASN A 153 20.09 5.82 31.15
C ASN A 153 18.88 6.76 31.22
N ASP A 154 18.08 6.67 32.29
CA ASP A 154 16.84 7.44 32.50
C ASP A 154 15.88 7.36 31.29
N PHE A 155 15.72 6.15 30.75
CA PHE A 155 14.79 5.90 29.65
C PHE A 155 13.38 5.72 30.18
N LYS A 156 12.38 6.19 29.42
CA LYS A 156 10.98 5.88 29.70
C LYS A 156 10.80 4.36 29.75
N SER A 157 10.17 3.87 30.81
CA SER A 157 10.02 2.44 31.11
C SER A 157 9.13 1.68 30.11
N ASN A 158 8.46 2.37 29.18
CA ASN A 158 7.56 1.77 28.21
C ASN A 158 8.22 1.45 26.86
N CYS A 159 9.52 1.65 26.70
CA CYS A 159 10.24 1.33 25.46
C CYS A 159 10.81 -0.09 25.52
N GLU A 160 10.49 -0.90 24.52
CA GLU A 160 10.86 -2.31 24.49
C GLU A 160 12.29 -2.56 24.01
N TYR A 161 12.89 -1.57 23.36
CA TYR A 161 14.20 -1.68 22.72
C TYR A 161 15.05 -0.42 22.90
N TYR A 162 16.33 -0.53 22.57
CA TYR A 162 17.24 0.61 22.45
C TYR A 162 18.32 0.33 21.42
N TYR A 163 18.78 1.39 20.75
CA TYR A 163 19.95 1.32 19.89
C TYR A 163 21.22 1.57 20.68
N THR A 164 22.29 0.85 20.32
CA THR A 164 23.67 1.24 20.60
C THR A 164 24.38 1.56 19.31
N PHE A 165 25.21 2.60 19.30
CA PHE A 165 26.07 2.91 18.17
C PHE A 165 27.21 3.85 18.57
N GLU A 166 28.19 3.98 17.69
CA GLU A 166 29.29 4.92 17.82
C GLU A 166 29.09 6.15 16.91
N PHE A 167 29.37 7.33 17.45
CA PHE A 167 29.41 8.58 16.70
C PHE A 167 30.50 9.48 17.29
N ASN A 168 31.41 9.98 16.44
CA ASN A 168 32.56 10.80 16.87
C ASN A 168 33.37 10.21 18.03
N LYS A 169 33.60 8.88 18.02
CA LYS A 169 34.32 8.12 19.06
C LYS A 169 33.62 8.08 20.43
N ALA A 170 32.36 8.50 20.52
CA ALA A 170 31.50 8.32 21.68
C ALA A 170 30.45 7.24 21.40
N GLU A 171 30.16 6.42 22.41
CA GLU A 171 29.06 5.46 22.36
C GLU A 171 27.76 6.15 22.76
N PHE A 172 26.69 5.88 22.02
CA PHE A 172 25.35 6.37 22.29
C PHE A 172 24.40 5.22 22.56
N LYS A 173 23.49 5.44 23.51
CA LYS A 173 22.34 4.59 23.78
C LYS A 173 21.06 5.42 23.62
N ILE A 174 20.17 4.99 22.74
CA ILE A 174 18.94 5.74 22.41
C ILE A 174 17.73 4.81 22.50
N PRO A 175 16.68 5.16 23.27
CA PRO A 175 15.52 4.29 23.42
C PRO A 175 14.68 4.25 22.15
N PHE A 176 14.25 3.04 21.79
CA PHE A 176 13.34 2.76 20.68
C PHE A 176 12.06 2.13 21.24
N CYS A 177 10.93 2.79 21.03
CA CYS A 177 9.64 2.40 21.54
C CYS A 177 8.75 2.14 20.33
N ILE A 178 8.06 1.00 20.31
CA ILE A 178 7.14 0.71 19.21
C ILE A 178 5.97 1.70 19.30
N PRO A 179 5.60 2.40 18.20
CA PRO A 179 4.43 3.28 18.19
C PRO A 179 3.13 2.51 18.48
N ASN A 180 2.15 3.18 19.11
CA ASN A 180 0.87 2.54 19.42
C ASN A 180 0.11 2.12 18.16
N GLU A 181 0.26 2.87 17.06
CA GLU A 181 -0.34 2.53 15.77
C GLU A 181 0.19 1.19 15.24
N GLU A 182 1.48 0.91 15.41
CA GLU A 182 2.09 -0.35 14.97
C GLU A 182 1.66 -1.51 15.87
N ARG A 183 1.62 -1.31 17.19
CA ARG A 183 1.09 -2.32 18.12
C ARG A 183 -0.34 -2.73 17.74
N LYS A 184 -1.20 -1.74 17.43
CA LYS A 184 -2.57 -2.02 16.97
C LYS A 184 -2.58 -2.81 15.68
N GLN A 185 -1.65 -2.59 14.76
CA GLN A 185 -1.56 -3.40 13.54
C GLN A 185 -1.20 -4.85 13.87
N PHE A 186 -0.19 -5.08 14.73
CA PHE A 186 0.24 -6.43 15.11
C PHE A 186 -0.87 -7.25 15.76
N GLU A 187 -1.68 -6.60 16.60
CA GLU A 187 -2.80 -7.25 17.29
C GLU A 187 -3.97 -7.57 16.36
N ASN A 188 -4.23 -6.70 15.37
CA ASN A 188 -5.48 -6.72 14.61
C ASN A 188 -5.36 -7.27 13.20
N TYR A 189 -4.15 -7.48 12.67
CA TYR A 189 -3.95 -8.12 11.38
C TYR A 189 -3.62 -9.61 11.52
N GLU A 190 -4.38 -10.46 10.81
CA GLU A 190 -3.94 -11.82 10.46
C GLU A 190 -3.18 -11.73 9.13
N LEU A 191 -1.87 -12.00 9.16
CA LEU A 191 -1.03 -12.00 7.97
C LEU A 191 -0.82 -13.43 7.45
N THR A 192 -0.93 -13.59 6.13
CA THR A 192 -0.47 -14.79 5.41
C THR A 192 0.51 -14.34 4.34
N ILE A 193 1.75 -14.78 4.46
CA ILE A 193 2.84 -14.41 3.54
C ILE A 193 3.28 -15.66 2.79
N ASP A 194 3.28 -15.58 1.46
CA ASP A 194 3.81 -16.62 0.57
C ASP A 194 4.55 -16.01 -0.62
N THR A 195 5.11 -16.86 -1.48
CA THR A 195 5.82 -16.45 -2.68
C THR A 195 5.09 -16.97 -3.90
N ILE A 196 4.83 -16.10 -4.87
CA ILE A 196 4.24 -16.45 -6.17
C ILE A 196 5.12 -15.87 -7.27
N GLY A 197 5.75 -16.76 -8.04
CA GLY A 197 6.72 -16.36 -9.05
C GLY A 197 7.86 -15.56 -8.42
N ASN A 198 8.08 -14.34 -8.90
CA ASN A 198 9.11 -13.42 -8.41
C ASN A 198 8.58 -12.39 -7.38
N TYR A 199 7.42 -12.64 -6.80
CA TYR A 199 6.77 -11.73 -5.86
C TYR A 199 6.55 -12.38 -4.50
N ILE A 200 6.75 -11.61 -3.44
CA ILE A 200 6.22 -11.88 -2.11
C ILE A 200 4.76 -11.41 -2.11
N ARG A 201 3.84 -12.31 -1.78
CA ARG A 201 2.44 -11.96 -1.60
C ARG A 201 2.12 -11.93 -0.11
N THR A 202 1.57 -10.81 0.34
CA THR A 202 1.07 -10.64 1.70
C THR A 202 -0.43 -10.44 1.68
N ILE A 203 -1.18 -11.37 2.27
CA ILE A 203 -2.61 -11.23 2.52
C ILE A 203 -2.78 -10.77 3.97
N ALA A 204 -3.34 -9.57 4.15
CA ALA A 204 -3.60 -8.97 5.45
C ALA A 204 -5.11 -8.90 5.71
N LEU A 205 -5.60 -9.59 6.73
CA LEU A 205 -7.01 -9.60 7.11
C LEU A 205 -7.20 -8.89 8.46
N TRP A 206 -7.98 -7.81 8.45
CA TRP A 206 -8.25 -7.05 9.67
C TRP A 206 -9.31 -7.75 10.55
N ASN A 207 -9.06 -7.82 11.85
CA ASN A 207 -9.86 -8.56 12.82
C ASN A 207 -10.78 -7.70 13.68
N ASP A 208 -10.49 -6.41 13.86
CA ASP A 208 -11.30 -5.53 14.70
C ASP A 208 -12.56 -5.05 13.96
N LYS A 209 -13.72 -5.56 14.40
CA LYS A 209 -15.02 -5.18 13.83
C LYS A 209 -15.53 -3.81 14.32
N GLN A 210 -15.05 -3.34 15.47
CA GLN A 210 -15.48 -2.07 16.07
C GLN A 210 -14.76 -0.87 15.43
N ASN A 211 -13.51 -1.07 15.03
CA ASN A 211 -12.71 -0.06 14.34
C ASN A 211 -12.30 -0.59 12.96
N PRO A 212 -13.16 -0.42 11.92
CA PRO A 212 -12.88 -0.97 10.61
C PRO A 212 -11.61 -0.39 9.98
N ASN A 213 -10.79 -1.26 9.42
CA ASN A 213 -9.61 -0.89 8.65
C ASN A 213 -9.58 -1.67 7.33
N MET A 214 -8.51 -1.54 6.55
CA MET A 214 -8.37 -2.22 5.27
C MET A 214 -7.91 -3.66 5.46
N SER A 215 -8.61 -4.61 4.85
CA SER A 215 -8.03 -5.92 4.52
C SER A 215 -7.46 -5.84 3.10
N SER A 216 -6.30 -6.43 2.84
CA SER A 216 -5.63 -6.31 1.55
C SER A 216 -4.92 -7.58 1.10
N VAL A 217 -4.58 -7.60 -0.19
CA VAL A 217 -3.50 -8.40 -0.74
C VAL A 217 -2.50 -7.47 -1.41
N ASN A 218 -1.23 -7.71 -1.11
CA ASN A 218 -0.10 -6.97 -1.61
C ASN A 218 0.84 -7.93 -2.36
N PHE A 219 1.45 -7.45 -3.44
CA PHE A 219 2.54 -8.14 -4.12
C PHE A 219 3.74 -7.21 -4.22
N GLU A 220 4.84 -7.64 -3.62
CA GLU A 220 6.12 -6.94 -3.61
C GLU A 220 7.18 -7.79 -4.35
N PRO A 221 7.94 -7.22 -5.28
CA PRO A 221 8.97 -7.95 -6.01
C PRO A 221 10.07 -8.44 -5.04
N ILE A 222 10.50 -9.70 -5.16
CA ILE A 222 11.59 -10.25 -4.34
C ILE A 222 12.89 -9.49 -4.57
N ASN A 223 13.18 -9.19 -5.85
CA ASN A 223 14.32 -8.38 -6.26
C ASN A 223 13.79 -7.00 -6.63
N LYS A 224 13.65 -6.12 -5.64
CA LYS A 224 13.14 -4.76 -5.85
C LYS A 224 14.21 -3.92 -6.59
N GLU A 225 14.09 -3.86 -7.90
CA GLU A 225 14.79 -2.89 -8.73
C GLU A 225 14.04 -1.54 -8.69
N THR A 226 14.73 -0.46 -9.08
CA THR A 226 14.21 0.92 -8.97
C THR A 226 12.87 1.13 -9.68
N ASP A 227 12.61 0.34 -10.74
CA ASP A 227 11.43 0.44 -11.58
C ASP A 227 10.43 -0.72 -11.37
N SER A 228 10.57 -1.50 -10.31
CA SER A 228 9.69 -2.65 -10.07
C SER A 228 8.31 -2.21 -9.56
N ASN A 229 7.26 -2.59 -10.29
CA ASN A 229 5.89 -2.33 -9.88
C ASN A 229 5.45 -3.23 -8.73
N GLU A 230 4.65 -2.66 -7.85
CA GLU A 230 3.97 -3.34 -6.76
C GLU A 230 2.47 -3.36 -7.03
N LEU A 231 1.75 -4.26 -6.37
CA LEU A 231 0.29 -4.29 -6.40
C LEU A 231 -0.24 -4.23 -4.99
N PHE A 232 -1.22 -3.37 -4.78
CA PHE A 232 -2.10 -3.39 -3.62
C PHE A 232 -3.54 -3.52 -4.10
N ILE A 233 -4.31 -4.44 -3.48
CA ILE A 233 -5.77 -4.49 -3.60
C ILE A 233 -6.36 -4.54 -2.20
N GLY A 234 -7.19 -3.56 -1.85
CA GLY A 234 -7.75 -3.40 -0.51
C GLY A 234 -9.28 -3.26 -0.49
N ILE A 235 -9.90 -3.71 0.59
CA ILE A 235 -11.31 -3.50 0.92
C ILE A 235 -11.48 -3.21 2.41
N LYS A 236 -12.42 -2.33 2.79
CA LYS A 236 -12.70 -2.08 4.21
C LYS A 236 -13.31 -3.32 4.87
N SER A 237 -12.85 -3.65 6.08
CA SER A 237 -13.20 -4.87 6.82
C SER A 237 -14.66 -4.97 7.26
N ASN A 238 -15.39 -3.86 7.25
CA ASN A 238 -16.81 -3.81 7.59
C ASN A 238 -17.75 -3.96 6.37
N MET A 239 -17.20 -4.32 5.21
CA MET A 239 -17.99 -4.60 4.01
C MET A 239 -18.53 -6.05 4.02
N GLU A 240 -19.28 -6.42 2.98
CA GLU A 240 -20.14 -7.62 2.95
C GLU A 240 -19.42 -8.95 3.17
N PHE A 241 -18.14 -9.03 2.83
CA PHE A 241 -17.40 -10.29 2.87
C PHE A 241 -16.93 -10.65 4.26
N ASP A 242 -17.12 -11.92 4.64
CA ASP A 242 -16.42 -12.46 5.80
C ASP A 242 -14.92 -12.69 5.50
N LYS A 243 -14.13 -12.94 6.54
CA LYS A 243 -12.68 -13.15 6.40
C LYS A 243 -12.31 -14.35 5.51
N SER A 244 -13.09 -15.42 5.54
CA SER A 244 -12.86 -16.62 4.73
C SER A 244 -13.11 -16.34 3.25
N GLU A 245 -14.19 -15.62 2.94
CA GLU A 245 -14.51 -15.16 1.60
C GLU A 245 -13.45 -14.20 1.06
N LEU A 246 -13.05 -13.18 1.85
CA LEU A 246 -11.96 -12.27 1.48
C LEU A 246 -10.65 -13.02 1.21
N LYS A 247 -10.28 -13.97 2.08
CA LYS A 247 -9.07 -14.77 1.89
C LYS A 247 -9.12 -15.57 0.59
N LYS A 248 -10.28 -16.11 0.21
CA LYS A 248 -10.46 -16.81 -1.08
C LYS A 248 -10.32 -15.86 -2.26
N ILE A 249 -10.97 -14.69 -2.21
CA ILE A 249 -10.87 -13.66 -3.25
C ILE A 249 -9.43 -13.22 -3.44
N PHE A 250 -8.74 -12.84 -2.37
CA PHE A 250 -7.33 -12.42 -2.42
C PHE A 250 -6.38 -13.48 -2.94
N LYS A 251 -6.68 -14.77 -2.71
CA LYS A 251 -5.91 -15.87 -3.29
C LYS A 251 -6.07 -16.03 -4.80
N THR A 252 -7.12 -15.47 -5.40
CA THR A 252 -7.35 -15.49 -6.85
C THR A 252 -6.61 -14.40 -7.61
N VAL A 253 -5.94 -13.49 -6.90
CA VAL A 253 -5.19 -12.42 -7.55
C VAL A 253 -3.93 -12.99 -8.17
N GLU A 254 -3.74 -12.71 -9.46
CA GLU A 254 -2.58 -13.14 -10.25
C GLU A 254 -1.95 -11.93 -10.94
N LEU A 255 -0.62 -11.78 -10.79
CA LEU A 255 0.19 -10.85 -11.56
C LEU A 255 0.58 -11.47 -12.92
N LYS A 256 0.79 -10.62 -13.93
CA LYS A 256 1.14 -11.03 -15.30
C LYS A 256 2.50 -10.51 -15.75
#